data_AF-A0A6P0U1K5-F1
#
_entry.id   AF-A0A6P0U1K5-F1
#
_cell.length_a   1.000
_cell.length_b   1.000
_cell.length_c   1.000
_cell.angle_alpha   90.00
_cell.angle_beta   90.00
_cell.angle_gamma   90.00
#
_symmetry.space_group_name_H-M   'P 1'
#
loop_
_entity.id
_entity.type
_entity.pdbx_description
1 polymer ?
#
loop_
_entity_poly.entity_id
_entity_poly.type
_entity_poly.pdbx_seq_one_letter_code
_entity_poly.pdbx_strand_id
1 'polypeptide(L)' 'MNEAIKLLDVVALTEDLPEVNLYRGQVGTIVEILAGGKAFEVEFCDPNGRTYESLGLQPEQFMVLYFAPVSRAYSSF' A
#
# COMPACT_ATOMS: atom_id res chain seq x y z
N MET A 1 -5.76 5.56 16.70
CA MET A 1 -6.55 5.50 15.45
C MET A 1 -5.72 4.68 14.48
N ASN A 2 -6.28 3.61 13.92
CA ASN A 2 -5.76 3.08 12.65
C ASN A 2 -6.26 4.07 11.60
N GLU A 3 -5.36 4.74 10.89
CA GLU A 3 -5.77 5.54 9.74
C GLU A 3 -6.32 4.60 8.66
N ALA A 4 -7.42 4.99 8.03
CA ALA A 4 -8.01 4.21 6.95
C ALA A 4 -7.12 4.31 5.70
N ILE A 5 -6.88 3.17 5.04
CA ILE A 5 -6.20 3.10 3.75
C ILE A 5 -7.02 3.89 2.73
N LYS A 6 -6.36 4.77 1.97
CA LYS A 6 -6.99 5.65 0.97
C LYS A 6 -6.25 5.60 -0.37
N LEU A 7 -6.91 6.12 -1.41
CA LEU A 7 -6.28 6.33 -2.71
C LEU A 7 -5.01 7.16 -2.55
N LEU A 8 -4.00 6.80 -3.34
CA LEU A 8 -2.67 7.41 -3.39
C LEU A 8 -1.82 7.20 -2.14
N ASP A 9 -2.26 6.38 -1.18
CA ASP A 9 -1.34 5.91 -0.14
C ASP A 9 -0.23 5.10 -0.79
N VAL A 10 1.00 5.41 -0.38
CA VAL A 10 2.18 4.61 -0.74
C VAL A 10 2.29 3.46 0.25
N VAL A 11 2.45 2.25 -0.27
CA VAL A 11 2.52 1.03 0.53
C VAL A 11 3.77 0.24 0.21
N ALA A 12 4.19 -0.62 1.13
CA ALA A 12 5.20 -1.65 0.88
C ALA A 12 4.61 -3.04 1.11
N LEU A 13 4.95 -3.99 0.23
CA LEU A 13 4.59 -5.39 0.43
C LEU A 13 5.19 -5.94 1.74
N THR A 14 4.42 -6.75 2.44
CA THR A 14 4.85 -7.42 3.68
C THR A 14 5.23 -8.88 3.46
N GLU A 15 4.97 -9.42 2.27
CA GLU A 15 5.29 -10.79 1.85
C GLU A 15 5.84 -10.84 0.41
N ASP A 16 6.43 -11.99 0.06
CA ASP A 16 6.92 -12.23 -1.30
C ASP A 16 5.79 -12.78 -2.19
N LEU A 17 5.71 -12.29 -3.42
CA LEU A 17 4.77 -12.71 -4.47
C LEU A 17 5.57 -13.12 -5.72
N PRO A 18 6.30 -14.24 -5.67
CA PRO A 18 7.26 -14.62 -6.71
C PRO A 18 6.61 -14.86 -8.07
N GLU A 19 5.32 -15.18 -8.13
CA GLU A 19 4.56 -15.42 -9.36
C GLU A 19 4.50 -14.18 -10.26
N VAL A 20 4.62 -12.99 -9.68
CA VAL A 20 4.60 -11.69 -10.37
C VAL A 20 5.90 -10.92 -10.18
N ASN A 21 6.98 -11.58 -9.75
CA ASN A 21 8.30 -10.97 -9.51
C ASN A 21 8.26 -9.78 -8.53
N LEU A 22 7.34 -9.80 -7.57
CA LEU A 22 7.27 -8.82 -6.50
C LEU A 22 7.74 -9.46 -5.19
N TYR A 23 8.50 -8.71 -4.40
CA TYR A 23 9.07 -9.20 -3.15
C TYR A 23 8.70 -8.29 -1.99
N ARG A 24 8.76 -8.83 -0.77
CA ARG A 24 8.54 -8.05 0.45
C ARG A 24 9.43 -6.80 0.45
N GLY A 25 8.82 -5.66 0.76
CA GLY A 25 9.46 -4.34 0.76
C GLY A 25 9.33 -3.59 -0.57
N GLN A 26 8.82 -4.20 -1.64
CA GLN A 26 8.53 -3.49 -2.88
C GLN A 26 7.48 -2.40 -2.65
N VAL A 27 7.75 -1.22 -3.19
CA VAL A 27 6.90 -0.03 -2.99
C VAL A 27 5.87 0.08 -4.11
N GLY A 28 4.62 0.24 -3.74
CA GLY A 28 3.49 0.47 -4.65
C GLY A 28 2.60 1.61 -4.17
N THR A 29 1.61 1.97 -4.98
CA THR A 29 0.62 3.02 -4.70
C THR A 29 -0.80 2.46 -4.81
N ILE A 30 -1.66 2.78 -3.86
CA ILE A 30 -3.09 2.43 -3.96
C ILE A 30 -3.73 3.26 -5.08
N VAL A 31 -4.22 2.60 -6.12
CA VAL A 31 -4.89 3.25 -7.27
C VAL A 31 -6.39 2.99 -7.33
N GLU A 32 -6.89 1.95 -6.64
CA GLU A 32 -8.33 1.67 -6.52
C GLU A 32 -8.69 1.03 -5.18
N ILE A 33 -9.89 1.33 -4.66
CA ILE A 33 -10.47 0.68 -3.48
C ILE A 33 -11.49 -0.36 -3.97
N LEU A 34 -11.21 -1.63 -3.71
CA LEU A 34 -12.01 -2.75 -4.20
C LEU A 34 -12.85 -3.36 -3.07
N ALA A 35 -13.95 -4.02 -3.45
CA ALA A 35 -14.79 -4.83 -2.54
C ALA A 35 -15.20 -4.10 -1.23
N GLY A 36 -15.41 -2.79 -1.28
CA GLY A 36 -15.77 -1.98 -0.12
C GLY A 36 -14.65 -1.85 0.93
N GLY A 37 -13.38 -1.85 0.50
CA GLY A 37 -12.21 -1.71 1.38
C GLY A 37 -11.67 -3.03 1.93
N LYS A 38 -12.09 -4.17 1.35
CA LYS A 38 -11.55 -5.50 1.66
C LYS A 38 -10.34 -5.87 0.79
N ALA A 39 -10.15 -5.15 -0.32
CA ALA A 39 -9.02 -5.31 -1.22
C ALA A 39 -8.71 -3.95 -1.86
N PHE A 40 -7.50 -3.81 -2.39
CA PHE A 40 -6.99 -2.57 -2.96
C PHE A 40 -6.17 -2.90 -4.19
N GLU A 41 -6.40 -2.20 -5.29
CA GLU A 41 -5.52 -2.28 -6.45
C GLU A 41 -4.25 -1.48 -6.13
N VAL A 42 -3.11 -2.15 -6.20
CA VAL A 42 -1.79 -1.54 -5.94
C VAL A 42 -0.98 -1.53 -7.21
N GLU A 43 -0.60 -0.35 -7.65
CA GLU A 43 0.24 -0.13 -8.82
C GLU A 43 1.72 -0.05 -8.41
N PHE A 44 2.57 -0.77 -9.13
CA PHE A 44 4.01 -0.80 -8.95
C PHE A 44 4.71 -0.21 -10.17
N CYS A 45 5.51 0.84 -9.92
CA CYS A 45 6.16 1.63 -10.97
C CYS A 45 7.68 1.58 -10.88
N ASP A 46 8.35 1.58 -12.03
CA ASP A 46 9.81 1.70 -12.13
C ASP A 46 10.26 3.12 -11.71
N PRO A 47 11.58 3.38 -11.58
CA PRO A 47 12.08 4.71 -11.25
C PRO A 47 11.73 5.82 -12.25
N ASN A 48 11.26 5.48 -13.46
CA ASN A 48 10.79 6.43 -14.46
C ASN A 48 9.28 6.67 -14.38
N GLY A 49 8.59 6.07 -13.40
CA GLY A 49 7.14 6.17 -13.23
C GLY A 49 6.34 5.29 -14.20
N ARG A 50 6.96 4.29 -14.82
CA ARG A 50 6.25 3.33 -15.68
C ARG A 50 5.75 2.17 -14.85
N THR A 51 4.43 1.95 -14.89
CA THR A 51 3.79 0.77 -14.32
C THR A 51 4.38 -0.48 -14.95
N TYR A 52 4.87 -1.40 -14.13
CA TYR A 52 5.28 -2.74 -14.57
C TYR A 52 4.37 -3.83 -14.03
N GLU A 53 3.69 -3.60 -12.90
CA GLU A 53 2.67 -4.50 -12.36
C GLU A 53 1.54 -3.74 -11.65
N SER A 54 0.36 -4.33 -11.66
CA SER A 54 -0.81 -3.86 -10.90
C SER A 54 -1.63 -5.08 -10.46
N LEU A 55 -1.95 -5.15 -9.18
CA LEU A 55 -2.68 -6.28 -8.61
C LEU A 55 -3.53 -5.89 -7.42
N GLY A 56 -4.66 -6.59 -7.29
CA GLY A 56 -5.53 -6.52 -6.13
C GLY A 56 -4.93 -7.24 -4.93
N LEU A 57 -4.68 -6.50 -3.85
CA LEU A 57 -4.09 -6.99 -2.60
C LEU A 57 -5.04 -6.80 -1.42
N GLN A 58 -4.98 -7.73 -0.47
CA GLN A 58 -5.62 -7.60 0.84
C GLN A 58 -4.79 -6.70 1.77
N PRO A 59 -5.41 -6.01 2.74
CA PRO A 59 -4.70 -5.14 3.70
C PRO A 59 -3.52 -5.79 4.41
N GLU A 60 -3.57 -7.10 4.63
CA GLU A 60 -2.56 -7.86 5.37
C GLU A 60 -1.27 -8.05 4.56
N GLN A 61 -1.34 -7.91 3.24
CA GLN A 61 -0.23 -8.14 2.30
C GLN A 61 0.65 -6.90 2.10
N PHE A 62 0.29 -5.77 2.71
CA PHE A 62 1.05 -4.54 2.63
C PHE A 62 0.98 -3.71 3.91
N MET A 63 1.86 -2.71 4.01
CA MET A 63 1.81 -1.69 5.05
C MET A 63 1.87 -0.29 4.43
N VAL A 64 1.08 0.64 4.96
CA VAL A 64 1.13 2.07 4.55
C VAL A 64 2.45 2.69 5.03
N LEU A 65 3.12 3.40 4.13
CA LEU A 65 4.37 4.10 4.41
C LEU A 65 4.11 5.55 4.79
N TYR A 66 4.78 5.98 5.87
CA TYR A 66 4.78 7.36 6.33
C TYR A 66 6.18 7.96 6.17
N PHE A 67 6.31 8.96 5.31
CA PHE A 67 7.60 9.62 5.01
C PHE A 67 7.97 10.74 5.98
N ALA A 68 7.10 11.03 6.95
CA ALA A 68 7.32 11.99 8.02
C ALA A 68 6.71 11.46 9.33
N PRO A 69 7.15 11.95 10.50
CA PRO A 69 6.54 11.59 11.77
C PRO A 69 5.03 11.88 11.76
N VAL A 70 4.23 10.85 12.03
CA VAL A 70 2.78 11.01 12.16
C VAL A 70 2.50 11.63 13.53
N SER A 71 1.85 12.80 13.55
CA SER A 71 1.42 13.41 14.80
C SER A 71 0.29 12.58 15.39
N ARG A 72 0.60 11.78 16.42
CA ARG A 72 -0.44 11.15 17.23
C ARG A 72 -1.08 12.25 18.06
N ALA A 73 -2.23 12.77 17.61
CA ALA A 73 -3.08 13.54 18.51
C ALA A 73 -3.45 12.60 19.67
N TYR A 74 -2.90 12.86 20.85
CA TYR A 74 -3.33 12.18 22.06
C TYR A 74 -4.80 12.50 22.25
N SER A 75 -5.67 11.49 22.13
CA SER A 75 -7.00 11.57 22.72
C SER A 75 -6.78 11.61 24.22
N SER A 76 -6.72 12.82 24.79
CA SER A 76 -6.82 13.02 26.22
C SER A 76 -8.11 12.34 26.69
N PHE A 77 -7.96 11.48 27.69
CA PHE A 77 -9.06 10.84 28.39
C PHE A 77 -10.00 11.88 29.02
#